data_AF-A0A4W5PTH8-F1
#
_entry.id   AF-A0A4W5PTH8-F1
#
_cell.length_a   1.000
_cell.length_b   1.000
_cell.length_c   1.000
_cell.angle_alpha   90.00
_cell.angle_beta   90.00
_cell.angle_gamma   90.00
#
_symmetry.space_group_name_H-M   'P 1'
#
loop_
_entity.id
_entity.type
_entity.pdbx_description
1 polymer ?
#
loop_
_entity_poly.entity_id
_entity_poly.type
_entity_poly.pdbx_seq_one_letter_code
_entity_poly.pdbx_strand_id
1 'polypeptide(L)'
;MRGAGALLVVVFCLSGTWAQEESRGVRENDITLQGHSEGGESRESDAEPLTTQPDIWTELKELGNMVVEQRVELRNMGARVTASEGQAVELKRENSGKERRVFMYNRIKKPLHVIVVLETRLSASESQVEEALDIIPIILAQAAELSAMGTRVTASEREVEELKGEVEGLKKEIRDRPKVAFSAGLSNLRKVGHFDTETQLIYTKVFTNIGNSYSPVTDVFTVPLRGVYYFRFSGMDVRTLADMGVSLFKNKQHEILSHQYNIQEGHQYVSIAVTLEEGDLMYMYLPSGYGLYEDSNERCPFSGFLLFPM
;
A
#
# COMPACT_ATOMS: atom_id res chain seq x y z
N MET A 1 -15.12 14.91 -10.30
CA MET A 1 -16.52 14.66 -9.89
C MET A 1 -16.46 14.02 -8.51
N ARG A 2 -16.49 14.81 -7.44
CA ARG A 2 -17.67 15.11 -6.60
C ARG A 2 -18.31 13.85 -6.00
N GLY A 3 -18.13 13.67 -4.70
CA GLY A 3 -18.84 12.72 -3.85
C GLY A 3 -18.47 12.95 -2.40
N ALA A 4 -19.17 13.90 -1.76
CA ALA A 4 -19.03 14.27 -0.36
C ALA A 4 -19.91 13.39 0.55
N GLY A 5 -19.53 13.27 1.82
CA GLY A 5 -20.31 12.66 2.91
C GLY A 5 -19.51 11.54 3.59
N ALA A 6 -19.37 11.46 4.92
CA ALA A 6 -20.14 12.08 5.97
C ALA A 6 -19.33 12.13 7.28
N LEU A 7 -19.62 13.16 8.07
CA LEU A 7 -19.29 13.35 9.48
C LEU A 7 -20.16 12.43 10.36
N LEU A 8 -19.60 11.83 11.41
CA LEU A 8 -20.03 11.99 12.82
C LEU A 8 -19.37 10.97 13.75
N VAL A 9 -18.75 11.48 14.82
CA VAL A 9 -18.14 10.75 15.94
C VAL A 9 -18.97 11.01 17.20
N VAL A 10 -19.44 9.92 17.81
CA VAL A 10 -19.52 9.57 19.26
C VAL A 10 -20.08 10.65 20.22
N VAL A 11 -21.32 10.58 20.76
CA VAL A 11 -22.02 9.66 21.70
C VAL A 11 -21.61 9.81 23.19
N PHE A 12 -22.66 9.81 24.04
CA PHE A 12 -22.79 9.68 25.52
C PHE A 12 -22.68 10.97 26.35
N CYS A 13 -23.44 11.21 27.43
CA CYS A 13 -24.74 10.75 27.96
C CYS A 13 -25.03 11.65 29.20
N LEU A 14 -26.24 12.21 29.32
CA LEU A 14 -27.28 11.85 30.31
C LEU A 14 -26.95 12.06 31.80
N SER A 15 -27.94 12.69 32.47
CA SER A 15 -28.26 12.70 33.92
C SER A 15 -27.23 13.38 34.85
N GLY A 16 -27.60 14.11 35.90
CA GLY A 16 -28.90 14.35 36.53
C GLY A 16 -28.67 14.99 37.90
N THR A 17 -29.70 15.71 38.36
CA THR A 17 -30.22 15.74 39.74
C THR A 17 -29.34 16.16 40.94
N TRP A 18 -29.80 17.26 41.57
CA TRP A 18 -30.12 17.47 42.99
C TRP A 18 -29.12 17.11 44.11
N ALA A 19 -28.72 18.14 44.87
CA ALA A 19 -28.43 18.16 46.33
C ALA A 19 -28.41 19.67 46.73
N GLN A 20 -29.28 20.24 47.58
CA GLN A 20 -29.50 20.06 49.04
C GLN A 20 -28.16 20.20 49.80
N GLU A 21 -27.94 21.13 50.73
CA GLU A 21 -28.71 21.39 51.94
C GLU A 21 -28.27 22.69 52.67
N GLU A 22 -29.22 23.26 53.42
CA GLU A 22 -29.14 24.12 54.62
C GLU A 22 -28.02 25.16 54.84
N SER A 23 -28.45 26.41 55.02
CA SER A 23 -28.23 27.05 56.33
C SER A 23 -29.39 27.98 56.71
N ARG A 24 -29.86 27.75 57.94
CA ARG A 24 -30.93 28.45 58.65
C ARG A 24 -30.50 29.86 59.12
N GLY A 25 -31.49 30.74 59.16
CA GLY A 25 -31.61 31.82 60.16
C GLY A 25 -31.08 33.18 59.70
N VAL A 26 -31.67 34.33 60.01
CA VAL A 26 -32.78 34.70 60.90
C VAL A 26 -33.35 36.05 60.39
N ARG A 27 -34.67 36.16 60.47
CA ARG A 27 -35.57 37.35 60.53
C ARG A 27 -34.94 38.76 60.45
N GLU A 28 -35.38 39.54 59.47
CA GLU A 28 -35.47 41.00 59.56
C GLU A 28 -36.60 41.37 60.53
N ASN A 29 -36.24 42.13 61.57
CA ASN A 29 -37.18 42.72 62.52
C ASN A 29 -37.66 44.07 61.96
N ASP A 30 -38.99 44.21 61.91
CA ASP A 30 -39.66 45.50 61.87
C ASP A 30 -39.47 46.23 63.20
N ILE A 31 -39.37 47.54 63.09
CA ILE A 31 -39.18 48.49 64.18
C ILE A 31 -40.47 48.60 64.97
N THR A 32 -40.41 48.44 66.29
CA THR A 32 -41.33 49.14 67.18
C THR A 32 -40.60 49.56 68.45
N LEU A 33 -40.47 50.88 68.60
CA LEU A 33 -40.09 51.57 69.83
C LEU A 33 -41.17 51.35 70.88
N GLN A 34 -40.80 50.87 72.08
CA GLN A 34 -41.21 51.43 73.38
C GLN A 34 -40.72 50.54 74.54
N GLY A 35 -40.23 51.19 75.60
CA GLY A 35 -40.43 50.69 76.96
C GLY A 35 -39.20 50.16 77.71
N HIS A 36 -38.70 51.02 78.59
CA HIS A 36 -37.83 50.84 79.77
C HIS A 36 -37.64 49.45 80.43
N SER A 37 -36.37 49.20 80.75
CA SER A 37 -35.74 48.93 82.07
C SER A 37 -36.23 47.80 83.00
N GLU A 38 -35.33 46.82 83.15
CA GLU A 38 -34.87 46.00 84.29
C GLU A 38 -35.68 45.85 85.60
N GLY A 39 -35.90 44.57 85.99
CA GLY A 39 -35.22 43.93 87.14
C GLY A 39 -35.72 44.18 88.58
N GLY A 40 -36.23 43.12 89.24
CA GLY A 40 -36.71 43.08 90.64
C GLY A 40 -35.63 43.27 91.72
N GLU A 41 -35.84 43.04 93.02
CA GLU A 41 -36.88 42.35 93.79
C GLU A 41 -36.62 42.65 95.30
N SER A 42 -37.62 42.42 96.19
CA SER A 42 -37.54 42.27 97.67
C SER A 42 -37.32 43.53 98.56
N ARG A 43 -37.86 43.72 99.78
CA ARG A 43 -38.82 43.05 100.71
C ARG A 43 -39.01 43.99 101.95
N GLU A 44 -40.19 43.92 102.60
CA GLU A 44 -40.52 44.15 104.05
C GLU A 44 -40.08 45.46 104.76
N SER A 45 -40.74 46.05 105.77
CA SER A 45 -42.06 45.94 106.42
C SER A 45 -42.26 47.18 107.34
N ASP A 46 -43.53 47.44 107.71
CA ASP A 46 -44.04 48.00 108.97
C ASP A 46 -43.86 49.47 109.43
N ALA A 47 -45.05 50.01 109.77
CA ALA A 47 -45.43 50.91 110.88
C ALA A 47 -45.32 52.45 110.73
N GLU A 48 -46.51 53.07 110.68
CA GLU A 48 -46.89 54.45 111.06
C GLU A 48 -46.31 54.94 112.42
N PRO A 49 -46.35 56.25 112.81
CA PRO A 49 -47.31 57.28 112.39
C PRO A 49 -46.82 58.77 112.26
N LEU A 50 -47.74 59.55 111.67
CA LEU A 50 -48.07 60.98 111.87
C LEU A 50 -47.12 62.09 111.34
N THR A 51 -47.73 62.85 110.43
CA THR A 51 -47.72 64.33 110.33
C THR A 51 -46.42 65.01 109.92
N THR A 52 -46.35 65.46 108.67
CA THR A 52 -46.37 66.89 108.27
C THR A 52 -46.25 66.96 106.74
N GLN A 53 -46.94 67.92 106.11
CA GLN A 53 -46.79 68.19 104.67
C GLN A 53 -45.31 68.28 104.28
N PRO A 54 -44.86 67.64 103.18
CA PRO A 54 -43.53 67.88 102.65
C PRO A 54 -43.44 69.35 102.26
N ASP A 55 -42.47 70.04 102.84
CA ASP A 55 -42.09 71.41 102.52
C ASP A 55 -41.75 71.49 101.01
N ILE A 56 -42.27 72.50 100.31
CA ILE A 56 -42.06 72.77 98.85
C ILE A 56 -40.58 72.66 98.47
N TRP A 57 -39.70 73.00 99.40
CA TRP A 57 -38.25 72.90 99.25
C TRP A 57 -37.72 71.48 99.00
N THR A 58 -38.42 70.45 99.47
CA THR A 58 -38.05 69.04 99.28
C THR A 58 -38.36 68.59 97.85
N GLU A 59 -39.53 68.93 97.32
CA GLU A 59 -39.90 68.67 95.92
C GLU A 59 -39.04 69.48 94.95
N LEU A 60 -38.72 70.75 95.27
CA LEU A 60 -37.84 71.58 94.45
C LEU A 60 -36.42 71.02 94.38
N LYS A 61 -35.95 70.38 95.46
CA LYS A 61 -34.63 69.73 95.54
C LYS A 61 -34.61 68.42 94.76
N GLU A 62 -35.67 67.62 94.84
CA GLU A 62 -35.87 66.42 94.01
C GLU A 62 -35.94 66.76 92.51
N LEU A 63 -36.69 67.82 92.14
CA LEU A 63 -36.71 68.37 90.78
C LEU A 63 -35.33 68.87 90.34
N GLY A 64 -34.61 69.56 91.22
CA GLY A 64 -33.23 69.99 90.98
C GLY A 64 -32.28 68.83 90.73
N ASN A 65 -32.41 67.74 91.51
CA ASN A 65 -31.65 66.51 91.32
C ASN A 65 -32.00 65.83 89.99
N MET A 66 -33.29 65.70 89.64
CA MET A 66 -33.73 65.16 88.34
C MET A 66 -33.25 66.01 87.16
N VAL A 67 -33.28 67.34 87.27
CA VAL A 67 -32.78 68.23 86.20
C VAL A 67 -31.26 68.08 86.02
N VAL A 68 -30.53 67.88 87.13
CA VAL A 68 -29.10 67.57 87.09
C VAL A 68 -28.86 66.19 86.47
N GLU A 69 -29.67 65.19 86.81
CA GLU A 69 -29.59 63.83 86.26
C GLU A 69 -29.90 63.80 84.76
N GLN A 70 -30.99 64.44 84.33
CA GLN A 70 -31.32 64.63 82.91
C GLN A 70 -30.22 65.38 82.16
N ARG A 71 -29.57 66.37 82.79
CA ARG A 71 -28.43 67.09 82.19
C ARG A 71 -27.22 66.18 82.04
N VAL A 72 -26.97 65.26 82.99
CA VAL A 72 -25.90 64.25 82.89
C VAL A 72 -26.23 63.23 81.81
N GLU A 73 -27.47 62.75 81.73
CA GLU A 73 -27.92 61.85 80.67
C GLU A 73 -27.84 62.49 79.29
N LEU A 74 -28.27 63.75 79.13
CA LEU A 74 -28.13 64.50 77.87
C LEU A 74 -26.66 64.65 77.48
N ARG A 75 -25.76 64.86 78.45
CA ARG A 75 -24.31 64.91 78.20
C ARG A 75 -23.76 63.55 77.79
N ASN A 76 -24.20 62.47 78.43
CA ASN A 76 -23.81 61.10 78.10
C ASN A 76 -24.35 60.69 76.72
N MET A 77 -25.60 61.05 76.39
CA MET A 77 -26.18 60.85 75.07
C MET A 77 -25.45 61.67 74.02
N GLY A 78 -25.12 62.93 74.31
CA GLY A 78 -24.30 63.76 73.42
C GLY A 78 -22.93 63.15 73.15
N ALA A 79 -22.25 62.65 74.18
CA ALA A 79 -20.99 61.93 74.04
C ALA A 79 -21.15 60.66 73.19
N ARG A 80 -22.20 59.87 73.41
CA ARG A 80 -22.53 58.67 72.61
C ARG A 80 -22.84 59.00 71.15
N VAL A 81 -23.55 60.10 70.89
CA VAL A 81 -23.85 60.60 69.53
C VAL A 81 -22.56 61.03 68.84
N THR A 82 -21.70 61.82 69.49
CA THR A 82 -20.40 62.19 68.88
C THR A 82 -19.51 60.98 68.62
N ALA A 83 -19.55 59.96 69.49
CA ALA A 83 -18.83 58.71 69.29
C ALA A 83 -19.40 57.90 68.11
N SER A 84 -20.73 57.81 67.97
CA SER A 84 -21.36 57.09 66.86
C SER A 84 -21.18 57.83 65.52
N GLU A 85 -21.19 59.16 65.52
CA GLU A 85 -20.85 59.99 64.35
C GLU A 85 -19.40 59.78 63.93
N GLY A 86 -18.46 59.73 64.88
CA GLY A 86 -17.06 59.38 64.62
C GLY A 86 -16.90 58.00 64.00
N GLN A 87 -17.63 57.00 64.53
CA GLN A 87 -17.67 55.66 63.95
C GLN A 87 -18.25 55.65 62.52
N ALA A 88 -19.30 56.44 62.27
CA ALA A 88 -19.91 56.54 60.94
C ALA A 88 -18.96 57.15 59.90
N VAL A 89 -18.16 58.14 60.30
CA VAL A 89 -17.13 58.74 59.42
C VAL A 89 -16.02 57.73 59.10
N GLU A 90 -15.51 57.00 60.10
CA GLU A 90 -14.48 55.99 59.86
C GLU A 90 -15.02 54.84 58.98
N LEU A 91 -16.23 54.37 59.24
CA LEU A 91 -16.91 53.39 58.40
C LEU A 91 -17.04 53.88 56.95
N LYS A 92 -17.40 55.15 56.73
CA LYS A 92 -17.49 55.73 55.38
C LYS A 92 -16.12 55.78 54.68
N ARG A 93 -15.06 56.11 55.42
CA ARG A 93 -13.68 56.08 54.91
C ARG A 93 -13.28 54.66 54.52
N GLU A 94 -13.53 53.68 55.38
CA GLU A 94 -13.27 52.27 55.11
C GLU A 94 -14.07 51.77 53.90
N ASN A 95 -15.35 52.16 53.79
CA ASN A 95 -16.21 51.78 52.67
C ASN A 95 -15.70 52.32 51.34
N SER A 96 -15.26 53.58 51.31
CA SER A 96 -14.62 54.16 50.12
C SER A 96 -13.33 53.43 49.73
N GLY A 97 -12.57 52.95 50.72
CA GLY A 97 -11.40 52.09 50.51
C GLY A 97 -11.78 50.73 49.91
N LYS A 98 -12.85 50.11 50.42
CA LYS A 98 -13.40 48.84 49.89
C LYS A 98 -13.92 49.01 48.45
N GLU A 99 -14.64 50.08 48.14
CA GLU A 99 -15.12 50.37 46.78
C GLU A 99 -13.97 50.48 45.77
N ARG A 100 -12.88 51.18 46.13
CA ARG A 100 -11.68 51.26 45.28
C ARG A 100 -11.04 49.90 45.05
N ARG A 101 -10.98 49.04 46.08
CA ARG A 101 -10.47 47.66 45.96
C ARG A 101 -11.34 46.81 45.04
N VAL A 102 -12.66 46.89 45.18
CA VAL A 102 -13.62 46.17 44.33
C VAL A 102 -13.50 46.63 42.88
N PHE A 103 -13.34 47.94 42.63
CA PHE A 103 -13.13 48.49 41.29
C PHE A 103 -11.84 47.94 40.64
N MET A 104 -10.72 47.95 41.38
CA MET A 104 -9.45 47.39 40.89
C MET A 104 -9.56 45.89 40.61
N TYR A 105 -10.20 45.14 41.51
CA TYR A 105 -10.44 43.71 41.32
C TYR A 105 -11.22 43.43 40.02
N ASN A 106 -12.30 44.17 39.77
CA ASN A 106 -13.10 44.01 38.56
C ASN A 106 -12.32 44.38 37.28
N ARG A 107 -11.40 45.36 37.36
CA ARG A 107 -10.53 45.75 36.24
C ARG A 107 -9.49 44.68 35.89
N ILE A 108 -8.96 43.96 36.89
CA ILE A 108 -7.92 42.92 36.71
C ILE A 108 -8.53 41.56 36.39
N LYS A 109 -9.74 41.27 36.87
CA LYS A 109 -10.41 39.97 36.70
C LYS A 109 -10.55 39.53 35.24
N LYS A 110 -10.96 40.44 34.36
CA LYS A 110 -11.15 40.12 32.92
C LYS A 110 -9.82 39.79 32.22
N PRO A 111 -8.77 40.65 32.26
CA PRO A 111 -7.45 40.30 31.72
C PRO A 111 -6.87 39.00 32.27
N LEU A 112 -7.03 38.76 33.58
CA LEU A 112 -6.52 37.54 34.21
C LEU A 112 -7.17 36.27 33.64
N HIS A 113 -8.49 36.30 33.41
CA HIS A 113 -9.19 35.17 32.78
C HIS A 113 -8.70 34.94 31.34
N VAL A 114 -8.46 36.01 30.58
CA VAL A 114 -7.91 35.90 29.22
C VAL A 114 -6.52 35.26 29.24
N ILE A 115 -5.66 35.62 30.19
CA ILE A 115 -4.33 35.02 30.34
C ILE A 115 -4.43 33.52 30.60
N VAL A 116 -5.28 33.09 31.53
CA VAL A 116 -5.48 31.66 31.83
C VAL A 116 -5.99 30.89 30.60
N VAL A 117 -6.92 31.49 29.84
CA VAL A 117 -7.40 30.89 28.59
C VAL A 117 -6.29 30.82 27.53
N LEU A 118 -5.41 31.82 27.45
CA LEU A 118 -4.27 31.80 26.52
C LEU A 118 -3.23 30.75 26.92
N GLU A 119 -2.92 30.59 28.21
CA GLU A 119 -2.00 29.56 28.71
C GLU A 119 -2.49 28.15 28.41
N THR A 120 -3.77 27.88 28.66
CA THR A 120 -4.38 26.57 28.33
C THR A 120 -4.36 26.28 26.83
N ARG A 121 -4.64 27.29 25.98
CA ARG A 121 -4.54 27.15 24.52
C ARG A 121 -3.10 26.96 24.04
N LEU A 122 -2.15 27.66 24.66
CA LEU A 122 -0.73 27.52 24.33
C LEU A 122 -0.24 26.11 24.64
N SER A 123 -0.53 25.60 25.84
CA SER A 123 -0.19 24.24 26.24
C SER A 123 -0.82 23.19 25.32
N ALA A 124 -2.09 23.39 24.92
CA ALA A 124 -2.72 22.51 23.93
C ALA A 124 -2.02 22.56 22.55
N SER A 125 -1.59 23.74 22.10
CA SER A 125 -0.86 23.87 20.83
C SER A 125 0.56 23.28 20.89
N GLU A 126 1.25 23.40 22.01
CA GLU A 126 2.57 22.80 22.24
C GLU A 126 2.48 21.27 22.19
N SER A 127 1.46 20.69 22.84
CA SER A 127 1.20 19.24 22.79
C SER A 127 0.91 18.75 21.37
N GLN A 128 0.16 19.52 20.56
CA GLN A 128 -0.08 19.18 19.15
C GLN A 128 1.19 19.26 18.30
N VAL A 129 2.09 20.20 18.59
CA VAL A 129 3.40 20.29 17.90
C VAL A 129 4.28 19.11 18.26
N GLU A 130 4.29 18.69 19.53
CA GLU A 130 5.07 17.53 19.99
C GLU A 130 4.57 16.24 19.33
N GLU A 131 3.25 16.03 19.26
CA GLU A 131 2.65 14.91 18.52
C GLU A 131 2.99 14.94 17.01
N ALA A 132 3.03 16.13 16.40
CA ALA A 132 3.41 16.27 15.00
C ALA A 132 4.90 15.96 14.75
N LEU A 133 5.79 16.26 15.71
CA LEU A 133 7.22 15.95 15.63
C LEU A 133 7.47 14.44 15.62
N ASP A 134 6.66 13.65 16.33
CA ASP A 134 6.77 12.18 16.36
C ASP A 134 6.48 11.52 15.00
N ILE A 135 5.75 12.20 14.09
CA ILE A 135 5.42 11.69 12.76
C ILE A 135 6.58 11.90 11.76
N ILE A 136 7.43 12.90 11.98
CA ILE A 136 8.51 13.27 11.04
C ILE A 136 9.46 12.09 10.72
N PRO A 137 9.95 11.30 11.70
CA PRO A 137 10.82 10.16 11.41
C PRO A 137 10.17 9.11 10.50
N ILE A 138 8.87 8.88 10.65
CA ILE A 138 8.11 7.92 9.83
C ILE A 138 8.05 8.41 8.38
N ILE A 139 7.75 9.70 8.17
CA ILE A 139 7.71 10.30 6.82
C ILE A 139 9.09 10.23 6.16
N LEU A 140 10.15 10.52 6.91
CA LEU A 140 11.52 10.43 6.40
C LEU A 140 11.92 8.99 6.03
N ALA A 141 11.53 8.01 6.85
CA ALA A 141 11.76 6.59 6.56
C ALA A 141 11.00 6.15 5.29
N GLN A 142 9.73 6.53 5.16
CA GLN A 142 8.93 6.26 3.95
C GLN A 142 9.52 6.91 2.70
N ALA A 143 10.01 8.14 2.80
CA ALA A 143 10.68 8.82 1.69
C ALA A 143 11.95 8.09 1.24
N ALA A 144 12.73 7.55 2.19
CA ALA A 144 13.91 6.75 1.90
C ALA A 144 13.55 5.42 1.21
N GLU A 145 12.50 4.74 1.66
CA GLU A 145 12.00 3.50 1.03
C GLU A 145 11.48 3.75 -0.39
N LEU A 146 10.73 4.84 -0.62
CA LEU A 146 10.26 5.23 -1.94
C LEU A 146 11.42 5.51 -2.90
N SER A 147 12.48 6.19 -2.42
CA SER A 147 13.70 6.42 -3.18
C SER A 147 14.40 5.10 -3.54
N ALA A 148 14.57 4.20 -2.57
CA ALA A 148 15.16 2.88 -2.80
C ALA A 148 14.33 2.05 -3.79
N MET A 149 13.00 2.08 -3.67
CA MET A 149 12.10 1.42 -4.62
C MET A 149 12.25 2.00 -6.03
N GLY A 150 12.38 3.33 -6.18
CA GLY A 150 12.65 3.96 -7.48
C GLY A 150 13.96 3.47 -8.11
N THR A 151 15.03 3.32 -7.31
CA THR A 151 16.29 2.76 -7.82
C THR A 151 16.15 1.29 -8.24
N ARG A 152 15.36 0.49 -7.51
CA ARG A 152 15.09 -0.92 -7.87
C ARG A 152 14.25 -1.04 -9.12
N VAL A 153 13.23 -0.20 -9.28
CA VAL A 153 12.37 -0.19 -10.47
C VAL A 153 13.21 0.17 -11.70
N THR A 154 13.99 1.25 -11.65
CA THR A 154 14.86 1.65 -12.77
C THR A 154 15.93 0.60 -13.09
N ALA A 155 16.47 -0.11 -12.09
CA ALA A 155 17.36 -1.24 -12.33
C ALA A 155 16.64 -2.40 -13.03
N SER A 156 15.45 -2.78 -12.56
CA SER A 156 14.66 -3.86 -13.17
C SER A 156 14.18 -3.52 -14.58
N GLU A 157 13.84 -2.26 -14.86
CA GLU A 157 13.46 -1.81 -16.20
C GLU A 157 14.64 -1.97 -17.18
N ARG A 158 15.87 -1.70 -16.75
CA ARG A 158 17.07 -1.92 -17.57
C ARG A 158 17.30 -3.40 -17.87
N GLU A 159 17.18 -4.26 -16.86
CA GLU A 159 17.32 -5.71 -17.03
C GLU A 159 16.26 -6.28 -17.98
N VAL A 160 15.01 -5.78 -17.89
CA VAL A 160 13.95 -6.17 -18.81
C VAL A 160 14.26 -5.74 -20.25
N GLU A 161 14.80 -4.55 -20.48
CA GLU A 161 15.19 -4.11 -21.82
C GLU A 161 16.39 -4.91 -22.37
N GLU A 162 17.35 -5.28 -21.53
CA GLU A 162 18.47 -6.15 -21.90
C GLU A 162 17.97 -7.55 -22.32
N LEU A 163 17.14 -8.18 -21.48
CA LEU A 163 16.53 -9.48 -21.77
C LEU A 163 15.66 -9.44 -23.03
N LYS A 164 14.92 -8.35 -23.27
CA LYS A 164 14.18 -8.18 -24.54
C LYS A 164 15.14 -8.16 -25.73
N GLY A 165 16.27 -7.47 -25.62
CA GLY A 165 17.31 -7.46 -26.64
C GLY A 165 17.85 -8.87 -26.93
N GLU A 166 18.17 -9.63 -25.90
CA GLU A 166 18.63 -11.02 -26.02
C GLU A 166 17.58 -11.92 -26.68
N VAL A 167 16.31 -11.81 -26.26
CA VAL A 167 15.20 -12.59 -26.82
C VAL A 167 15.01 -12.29 -28.31
N GLU A 168 15.08 -11.02 -28.72
CA GLU A 168 15.01 -10.67 -30.14
C GLU A 168 16.24 -11.18 -30.91
N GLY A 169 17.42 -11.17 -30.30
CA GLY A 169 18.63 -11.78 -30.84
C GLY A 169 18.47 -13.29 -31.09
N LEU A 170 18.00 -14.03 -30.09
CA LEU A 170 17.75 -15.47 -30.18
C LEU A 170 16.64 -15.80 -31.18
N LYS A 171 15.56 -15.01 -31.22
CA LYS A 171 14.50 -15.17 -32.24
C LYS A 171 15.04 -14.99 -33.64
N LYS A 172 15.92 -14.01 -33.84
CA LYS A 172 16.58 -13.79 -35.13
C LYS A 172 17.48 -14.97 -35.49
N GLU A 173 18.30 -15.45 -34.56
CA GLU A 173 19.13 -16.63 -34.77
C GLU A 173 18.29 -17.85 -35.17
N ILE A 174 17.20 -18.13 -34.46
CA ILE A 174 16.29 -19.26 -34.76
C ILE A 174 15.62 -19.08 -36.13
N ARG A 175 15.24 -17.85 -36.51
CA ARG A 175 14.64 -17.55 -37.81
C ARG A 175 15.63 -17.77 -38.95
N ASP A 176 16.87 -17.34 -38.75
CA ASP A 176 17.92 -17.31 -39.76
C ASP A 176 18.68 -18.66 -39.83
N ARG A 177 18.42 -19.59 -38.90
CA ARG A 177 18.95 -20.96 -38.96
C ARG A 177 18.60 -21.61 -40.30
N PRO A 178 19.61 -22.09 -41.06
CA PRO A 178 19.37 -22.69 -42.35
C PRO A 178 18.53 -23.96 -42.21
N LYS A 179 17.48 -24.03 -43.02
CA LYS A 179 16.61 -25.19 -43.12
C LYS A 179 16.96 -25.92 -44.40
N VAL A 180 17.24 -27.21 -44.29
CA VAL A 180 17.68 -28.03 -45.41
C VAL A 180 16.89 -29.31 -45.39
N ALA A 181 16.09 -29.54 -46.43
CA ALA A 181 15.33 -30.76 -46.61
C ALA A 181 14.99 -30.96 -48.08
N PHE A 182 15.21 -32.15 -48.60
CA PHE A 182 14.78 -32.53 -49.94
C PHE A 182 14.09 -33.89 -49.93
N SER A 183 13.24 -34.08 -50.93
CA SER A 183 12.60 -35.37 -51.21
C SER A 183 12.30 -35.39 -52.70
N ALA A 184 12.73 -36.45 -53.38
CA ALA A 184 12.54 -36.61 -54.81
C ALA A 184 12.26 -38.08 -55.16
N GLY A 185 11.51 -38.28 -56.24
CA GLY A 185 11.16 -39.57 -56.83
C GLY A 185 11.75 -39.75 -58.23
N LEU A 186 11.76 -40.99 -58.70
CA LEU A 186 12.12 -41.29 -60.09
C LEU A 186 10.94 -40.91 -61.00
N SER A 187 11.17 -40.19 -62.10
CA SER A 187 10.07 -39.79 -63.01
C SER A 187 9.72 -40.87 -64.04
N ASN A 188 10.57 -41.88 -64.20
CA ASN A 188 10.36 -42.93 -65.20
C ASN A 188 9.50 -44.04 -64.59
N LEU A 189 8.19 -43.99 -64.84
CA LEU A 189 7.15 -44.93 -64.36
C LEU A 189 7.30 -46.36 -64.93
N ARG A 190 8.44 -47.03 -64.69
CA ARG A 190 8.77 -48.37 -65.20
C ARG A 190 9.80 -49.06 -64.28
N LYS A 191 10.27 -50.23 -64.74
CA LYS A 191 11.45 -50.91 -64.22
C LYS A 191 12.71 -50.09 -64.54
N VAL A 192 13.57 -49.90 -63.55
CA VAL A 192 14.89 -49.25 -63.62
C VAL A 192 15.96 -50.32 -63.37
N GLY A 193 17.05 -50.30 -64.14
CA GLY A 193 17.95 -51.45 -64.25
C GLY A 193 17.26 -52.69 -64.84
N HIS A 194 17.83 -53.87 -64.83
CA HIS A 194 19.18 -54.25 -64.42
C HIS A 194 20.17 -53.70 -65.45
N PHE A 195 21.13 -52.88 -65.01
CA PHE A 195 22.20 -52.38 -65.90
C PHE A 195 23.47 -53.21 -65.72
N ASP A 196 24.28 -53.32 -66.78
CA ASP A 196 25.55 -54.06 -66.74
C ASP A 196 26.68 -53.30 -66.00
N THR A 197 26.41 -52.08 -65.58
CA THR A 197 27.35 -51.21 -64.86
C THR A 197 26.63 -50.43 -63.76
N GLU A 198 27.37 -50.07 -62.72
CA GLU A 198 26.87 -49.19 -61.67
C GLU A 198 26.48 -47.84 -62.27
N THR A 199 25.20 -47.48 -62.11
CA THR A 199 24.60 -46.34 -62.81
C THR A 199 24.03 -45.36 -61.79
N GLN A 200 24.36 -44.07 -61.93
CA GLN A 200 23.78 -43.03 -61.08
C GLN A 200 22.27 -42.96 -61.33
N LEU A 201 21.48 -42.97 -60.26
CA LEU A 201 20.04 -42.74 -60.35
C LEU A 201 19.79 -41.23 -60.50
N ILE A 202 18.75 -40.84 -61.25
CA ILE A 202 18.40 -39.42 -61.41
C ILE A 202 16.93 -39.21 -61.00
N TYR A 203 16.73 -38.62 -59.81
CA TYR A 203 15.41 -38.38 -59.23
C TYR A 203 14.85 -37.02 -59.68
N THR A 204 14.34 -36.98 -60.90
CA THR A 204 13.87 -35.72 -61.51
C THR A 204 12.55 -35.18 -60.93
N LYS A 205 11.79 -35.98 -60.16
CA LYS A 205 10.51 -35.56 -59.58
C LYS A 205 10.69 -35.02 -58.16
N VAL A 206 10.80 -33.70 -58.01
CA VAL A 206 11.03 -33.06 -56.71
C VAL A 206 9.71 -32.86 -55.95
N PHE A 207 9.58 -33.44 -54.76
CA PHE A 207 8.48 -33.18 -53.83
C PHE A 207 8.76 -31.99 -52.92
N THR A 208 9.99 -31.88 -52.42
CA THR A 208 10.46 -30.72 -51.63
C THR A 208 11.96 -30.50 -51.85
N ASN A 209 12.41 -29.25 -51.72
CA ASN A 209 13.81 -28.86 -51.86
C ASN A 209 14.11 -27.57 -51.08
N ILE A 210 13.80 -27.58 -49.78
CA ILE A 210 14.08 -26.48 -48.87
C ILE A 210 15.60 -26.30 -48.75
N GLY A 211 16.07 -25.08 -48.96
CA GLY A 211 17.50 -24.75 -49.01
C GLY A 211 18.14 -24.91 -50.39
N ASN A 212 17.41 -25.42 -51.39
CA ASN A 212 17.87 -25.62 -52.77
C ASN A 212 19.20 -26.40 -52.89
N SER A 213 19.43 -27.32 -51.95
CA SER A 213 20.67 -28.09 -51.84
C SER A 213 20.67 -29.35 -52.71
N TYR A 214 19.51 -29.76 -53.23
CA TYR A 214 19.37 -30.88 -54.16
C TYR A 214 19.19 -30.37 -55.60
N SER A 215 19.93 -30.95 -56.55
CA SER A 215 19.81 -30.66 -57.98
C SER A 215 19.13 -31.82 -58.71
N PRO A 216 17.90 -31.65 -59.24
CA PRO A 216 17.21 -32.70 -60.00
C PRO A 216 17.81 -32.94 -61.39
N VAL A 217 18.70 -32.06 -61.86
CA VAL A 217 19.40 -32.21 -63.14
C VAL A 217 20.59 -33.16 -63.01
N THR A 218 21.30 -33.09 -61.88
CA THR A 218 22.53 -33.85 -61.65
C THR A 218 22.37 -34.98 -60.65
N ASP A 219 21.23 -35.05 -59.95
CA ASP A 219 20.97 -35.94 -58.81
C ASP A 219 22.02 -35.84 -57.70
N VAL A 220 22.40 -34.61 -57.37
CA VAL A 220 23.40 -34.35 -56.34
C VAL A 220 22.77 -33.53 -55.23
N PHE A 221 22.84 -34.05 -54.01
CA PHE A 221 22.63 -33.25 -52.81
C PHE A 221 23.98 -32.68 -52.36
N THR A 222 24.12 -31.36 -52.40
CA THR A 222 25.31 -30.64 -51.96
C THR A 222 25.07 -30.11 -50.56
N VAL A 223 25.90 -30.53 -49.62
CA VAL A 223 25.77 -30.14 -48.20
C VAL A 223 26.05 -28.64 -48.06
N PRO A 224 25.05 -27.82 -47.69
CA PRO A 224 25.20 -26.36 -47.68
C PRO A 224 25.89 -25.84 -46.41
N LEU A 225 25.97 -26.66 -45.36
CA LEU A 225 26.74 -26.38 -44.15
C LEU A 225 27.03 -27.66 -43.37
N ARG A 226 28.06 -27.62 -42.53
CA ARG A 226 28.41 -28.73 -41.64
C ARG A 226 27.27 -29.06 -40.67
N GLY A 227 27.01 -30.35 -40.48
CA GLY A 227 25.99 -30.80 -39.54
C GLY A 227 25.73 -32.30 -39.62
N VAL A 228 24.73 -32.74 -38.85
CA VAL A 228 24.24 -34.11 -38.91
C VAL A 228 23.03 -34.17 -39.84
N TYR A 229 23.11 -35.01 -40.85
CA TYR A 229 22.06 -35.19 -41.86
C TYR A 229 21.45 -36.57 -41.73
N TYR A 230 20.14 -36.65 -41.93
CA TYR A 230 19.42 -37.91 -42.06
C TYR A 230 19.04 -38.13 -43.51
N PHE A 231 19.39 -39.28 -44.07
CA PHE A 231 18.96 -39.71 -45.41
C PHE A 231 18.09 -40.95 -45.30
N ARG A 232 17.10 -41.04 -46.19
CA ARG A 232 16.23 -42.21 -46.33
C ARG A 232 15.94 -42.48 -47.80
N PHE A 233 15.97 -43.75 -48.14
CA PHE A 233 15.47 -44.26 -49.41
C PHE A 233 14.49 -45.40 -49.15
N SER A 234 13.40 -45.43 -49.92
CA SER A 234 12.58 -46.64 -50.08
C SER A 234 12.80 -47.15 -51.49
N GLY A 235 12.81 -48.46 -51.68
CA GLY A 235 12.90 -49.11 -52.98
C GLY A 235 11.92 -50.26 -53.07
N MET A 236 11.40 -50.48 -54.27
CA MET A 236 10.57 -51.61 -54.61
C MET A 236 11.10 -52.25 -55.89
N ASP A 237 10.93 -53.55 -56.06
CA ASP A 237 10.98 -54.18 -57.38
C ASP A 237 9.85 -55.19 -57.51
N VAL A 238 9.30 -55.32 -58.73
CA VAL A 238 8.23 -56.27 -59.08
C VAL A 238 8.79 -57.48 -59.85
N ARG A 239 10.10 -57.51 -60.14
CA ARG A 239 10.77 -58.65 -60.77
C ARG A 239 11.07 -59.72 -59.72
N THR A 240 10.65 -60.94 -60.01
CA THR A 240 10.95 -62.10 -59.19
C THR A 240 12.37 -62.60 -59.45
N LEU A 241 12.96 -63.23 -58.42
CA LEU A 241 14.28 -63.85 -58.45
C LEU A 241 15.41 -62.92 -58.92
N ALA A 242 15.40 -61.67 -58.44
CA ALA A 242 16.31 -60.62 -58.90
C ALA A 242 16.89 -59.79 -57.74
N ASP A 243 18.13 -59.33 -57.88
CA ASP A 243 18.73 -58.40 -56.93
C ASP A 243 18.11 -57.00 -57.07
N MET A 244 17.83 -56.38 -55.93
CA MET A 244 17.33 -55.01 -55.83
C MET A 244 18.01 -54.27 -54.68
N GLY A 245 18.05 -52.94 -54.79
CA GLY A 245 18.76 -52.13 -53.82
C GLY A 245 19.41 -50.90 -54.42
N VAL A 246 20.21 -50.22 -53.61
CA VAL A 246 20.89 -48.96 -53.97
C VAL A 246 22.15 -48.79 -53.14
N SER A 247 23.08 -47.99 -53.66
CA SER A 247 24.26 -47.54 -52.93
C SER A 247 24.24 -46.02 -52.74
N LEU A 248 24.52 -45.58 -51.53
CA LEU A 248 24.73 -44.16 -51.19
C LEU A 248 26.23 -43.87 -51.27
N PHE A 249 26.58 -42.81 -51.97
CA PHE A 249 27.96 -42.35 -52.14
C PHE A 249 28.13 -40.95 -51.57
N LYS A 250 29.26 -40.73 -50.90
CA LYS A 250 29.75 -39.42 -50.47
C LYS A 250 31.00 -39.09 -51.28
N ASN A 251 31.02 -37.95 -51.97
CA ASN A 251 32.17 -37.52 -52.78
C ASN A 251 32.70 -38.60 -53.74
N LYS A 252 31.78 -39.40 -54.33
CA LYS A 252 32.08 -40.56 -55.20
C LYS A 252 32.80 -41.72 -54.52
N GLN A 253 32.83 -41.76 -53.19
CA GLN A 253 33.23 -42.92 -52.40
C GLN A 253 31.98 -43.62 -51.86
N HIS A 254 31.97 -44.95 -51.92
CA HIS A 254 30.85 -45.77 -51.47
C HIS A 254 30.73 -45.72 -49.95
N GLU A 255 29.56 -45.34 -49.43
CA GLU A 255 29.28 -45.28 -47.99
C GLU A 255 28.42 -46.46 -47.53
N ILE A 256 27.30 -46.72 -48.22
CA ILE A 256 26.31 -47.71 -47.81
C ILE A 256 25.82 -48.47 -49.03
N LEU A 257 25.73 -49.79 -48.90
CA LEU A 257 24.98 -50.66 -49.80
C LEU A 257 23.70 -51.12 -49.10
N SER A 258 22.56 -50.90 -49.74
CA SER A 258 21.30 -51.54 -49.40
C SER A 258 21.02 -52.62 -50.43
N HIS A 259 20.92 -53.88 -49.99
CA HIS A 259 20.73 -55.04 -50.87
C HIS A 259 19.56 -55.91 -50.39
N GLN A 260 18.78 -56.41 -51.33
CA GLN A 260 17.77 -57.44 -51.13
C GLN A 260 17.68 -58.33 -52.38
N TYR A 261 17.60 -59.65 -52.16
CA TYR A 261 17.20 -60.58 -53.20
C TYR A 261 15.68 -60.68 -53.24
N ASN A 262 15.06 -60.18 -54.30
CA ASN A 262 13.61 -60.15 -54.46
C ASN A 262 13.09 -61.49 -54.96
N ILE A 263 12.30 -62.19 -54.15
CA ILE A 263 11.66 -63.46 -54.54
C ILE A 263 10.36 -63.22 -55.32
N GLN A 264 9.59 -62.17 -54.99
CA GLN A 264 8.29 -61.89 -55.62
C GLN A 264 8.00 -60.39 -55.75
N GLU A 265 7.73 -59.69 -54.64
CA GLU A 265 7.53 -58.24 -54.59
C GLU A 265 8.30 -57.67 -53.39
N GLY A 266 9.55 -57.29 -53.65
CA GLY A 266 10.50 -56.86 -52.62
C GLY A 266 10.30 -55.39 -52.30
N HIS A 267 10.35 -55.07 -51.02
CA HIS A 267 10.41 -53.71 -50.50
C HIS A 267 11.63 -53.57 -49.61
N GLN A 268 12.41 -52.53 -49.84
CA GLN A 268 13.63 -52.23 -49.14
C GLN A 268 13.60 -50.79 -48.62
N TYR A 269 14.12 -50.58 -47.42
CA TYR A 269 14.25 -49.26 -46.81
C TYR A 269 15.66 -49.12 -46.25
N VAL A 270 16.34 -48.02 -46.59
CA VAL A 270 17.62 -47.67 -46.00
C VAL A 270 17.53 -46.30 -45.39
N SER A 271 18.11 -46.13 -44.21
CA SER A 271 18.23 -44.84 -43.56
C SER A 271 19.54 -44.72 -42.82
N ILE A 272 20.15 -43.54 -42.86
CA ILE A 272 21.38 -43.24 -42.13
C ILE A 272 21.32 -41.83 -41.54
N ALA A 273 21.88 -41.66 -40.34
CA ALA A 273 22.31 -40.37 -39.83
C ALA A 273 23.84 -40.26 -39.97
N VAL A 274 24.33 -39.23 -40.63
CA VAL A 274 25.76 -39.06 -40.94
C VAL A 274 26.18 -37.60 -40.75
N THR A 275 27.40 -37.41 -40.23
CA THR A 275 28.04 -36.10 -40.14
C THR A 275 28.66 -35.75 -41.49
N LEU A 276 28.30 -34.59 -42.03
CA LEU A 276 28.81 -34.09 -43.31
C LEU A 276 29.40 -32.69 -43.15
N GLU A 277 30.40 -32.40 -43.97
CA GLU A 277 31.06 -31.10 -44.09
C GLU A 277 30.42 -30.28 -45.21
N GLU A 278 30.55 -28.95 -45.11
CA GLU A 278 30.10 -28.06 -46.19
C GLU A 278 30.78 -28.41 -47.52
N GLY A 279 29.99 -28.53 -48.58
CA GLY A 279 30.45 -28.92 -49.91
C GLY A 279 30.53 -30.42 -50.17
N ASP A 280 30.31 -31.28 -49.16
CA ASP A 280 30.16 -32.73 -49.39
C ASP A 280 29.02 -33.01 -50.38
N LEU A 281 29.26 -33.94 -51.30
CA LEU A 281 28.32 -34.29 -52.37
C LEU A 281 27.77 -35.70 -52.15
N MET A 282 26.45 -35.82 -52.04
CA MET A 282 25.77 -37.10 -51.85
C MET A 282 25.08 -37.55 -53.14
N TYR A 283 25.26 -38.82 -53.48
CA TYR A 283 24.75 -39.44 -54.71
C TYR A 283 24.08 -40.78 -54.43
N MET A 284 23.08 -41.11 -55.23
CA MET A 284 22.47 -42.43 -55.26
C MET A 284 22.87 -43.19 -56.52
N TYR A 285 23.37 -44.41 -56.34
CA TYR A 285 23.71 -45.31 -57.44
C TYR A 285 22.89 -46.60 -57.36
N LEU A 286 22.57 -47.12 -58.54
CA LEU A 286 22.05 -48.48 -58.71
C LEU A 286 23.23 -49.40 -59.03
N PRO A 287 23.55 -50.38 -58.18
CA PRO A 287 24.64 -51.32 -58.45
C PRO A 287 24.41 -52.10 -59.74
N SER A 288 25.51 -52.58 -60.35
CA SER A 288 25.45 -53.44 -61.52
C SER A 288 24.61 -54.69 -61.23
N GLY A 289 23.67 -55.01 -62.12
CA GLY A 289 22.78 -56.15 -61.94
C GLY A 289 21.72 -55.97 -60.85
N TYR A 290 21.43 -54.75 -60.40
CA TYR A 290 20.34 -54.47 -59.47
C TYR A 290 19.17 -53.80 -60.18
N GLY A 291 17.97 -54.00 -59.65
CA GLY A 291 16.74 -53.43 -60.19
C GLY A 291 15.93 -52.62 -59.17
N LEU A 292 15.12 -51.69 -59.70
CA LEU A 292 14.04 -51.00 -58.99
C LEU A 292 12.80 -50.90 -59.89
N TYR A 293 11.65 -50.62 -59.29
CA TYR A 293 10.38 -50.40 -59.97
C TYR A 293 9.71 -49.13 -59.44
N GLU A 294 9.33 -48.26 -60.36
CA GLU A 294 8.61 -47.02 -60.07
C GLU A 294 7.25 -47.01 -60.78
N ASP A 295 6.22 -46.53 -60.09
CA ASP A 295 4.86 -46.35 -60.61
C ASP A 295 4.25 -45.03 -60.10
N SER A 296 2.97 -44.79 -60.36
CA SER A 296 2.31 -43.55 -59.95
C SER A 296 2.15 -43.38 -58.44
N ASN A 297 2.61 -44.34 -57.62
CA ASN A 297 2.55 -44.30 -56.16
C ASN A 297 3.89 -43.95 -55.50
N GLU A 298 4.90 -43.50 -56.27
CA GLU A 298 6.20 -43.05 -55.74
C GLU A 298 6.88 -44.12 -54.86
N ARG A 299 7.12 -45.29 -55.46
CA ARG A 299 7.68 -46.46 -54.79
C ARG A 299 9.11 -46.26 -54.36
N CYS A 300 9.86 -45.44 -55.10
CA CYS A 300 11.28 -45.24 -54.89
C CYS A 300 11.64 -43.78 -54.57
N PRO A 301 11.22 -43.20 -53.42
CA PRO A 301 11.63 -41.85 -53.04
C PRO A 301 13.00 -41.86 -52.36
N PHE A 302 13.82 -40.87 -52.69
CA PHE A 302 15.05 -40.52 -51.98
C PHE A 302 14.85 -39.18 -51.26
N SER A 303 15.15 -39.14 -49.96
CA SER A 303 14.94 -37.96 -49.13
C SER A 303 16.11 -37.75 -48.18
N GLY A 304 16.35 -36.49 -47.83
CA GLY A 304 17.30 -36.16 -46.78
C GLY A 304 17.07 -34.79 -46.18
N PHE A 305 17.47 -34.60 -44.92
CA PHE A 305 17.31 -33.34 -44.20
C PHE A 305 18.39 -33.14 -43.13
N LEU A 306 18.68 -31.87 -42.83
CA LEU A 306 19.54 -31.48 -41.72
C LEU A 306 18.80 -31.70 -40.40
N LEU A 307 19.39 -32.48 -39.49
CA LEU A 307 18.89 -32.63 -38.12
C LEU A 307 19.27 -31.41 -37.29
N PHE A 308 20.55 -31.07 -37.29
CA PHE A 308 21.08 -29.87 -36.65
C PHE A 308 22.46 -29.50 -37.21
N PRO A 309 22.76 -28.19 -37.35
CA PRO A 309 24.09 -27.72 -37.72
C PRO A 309 25.10 -27.96 -36.58
N MET A 310 26.40 -28.00 -36.93
CA MET A 310 27.52 -28.15 -35.98
C MET A 310 28.65 -27.17 -36.25
#